data_AF-A0AAV6TI49-F1
#
_entry.id   AF-A0AAV6TI49-F1
#
_cell.length_a   1.000
_cell.length_b   1.000
_cell.length_c   1.000
_cell.angle_alpha   90.00
_cell.angle_beta   90.00
_cell.angle_gamma   90.00
#
_symmetry.space_group_name_H-M   'P 1'
#
loop_
_entity.id
_entity.type
_entity.pdbx_description
1 polymer ?
#
loop_
_entity_poly.entity_id
_entity_poly.type
_entity_poly.pdbx_seq_one_letter_code
_entity_poly.pdbx_strand_id
1 'polypeptide(L)'
;MLDTCLYVDDWVCAFSDVSSALKVSLEAKDIMTDANMNLCKWSSNSDKLVQLWKNNDFHIHPIHSENTCESDKLHKVLGLPWHIQRDYITLDELWLRKISWDDELPADLHQTFIQWRSELFNLADLRVPRNILDCSLDGANDLQIHIFSDASQKAYGTAAYLRVKNGDHIEVNLIASKSRVAPLSPSSLTLPRLELMGALLAARLGREVLQVIQRKGTPSVIMTVQRQGGGGETSPTAHRLDGPETHWGGIVTGKKYRKRL
;
A
#
# COMPACT_ATOMS: atom_id res chain seq x y z
N MET A 1 27.70 -3.37 -8.35
CA MET A 1 26.87 -4.60 -8.21
C MET A 1 25.59 -4.30 -7.46
N LEU A 2 25.67 -3.69 -6.28
CA LEU A 2 24.47 -3.26 -5.55
C LEU A 2 23.66 -2.20 -6.32
N ASP A 3 24.33 -1.26 -7.00
CA ASP A 3 23.66 -0.15 -7.72
C ASP A 3 22.66 -0.58 -8.81
N THR A 4 22.77 -1.80 -9.33
CA THR A 4 21.91 -2.29 -10.43
C THR A 4 20.90 -3.35 -10.00
N CYS A 5 21.05 -3.92 -8.81
CA CYS A 5 20.22 -5.03 -8.32
C CYS A 5 19.53 -4.75 -6.99
N LEU A 6 19.90 -3.67 -6.29
CA LEU A 6 19.29 -3.28 -5.04
C LEU A 6 18.23 -2.21 -5.29
N TYR A 7 17.00 -2.49 -4.88
CA TYR A 7 15.91 -1.53 -4.86
C TYR A 7 15.39 -1.40 -3.42
N VAL A 8 15.79 -0.33 -2.75
CA VAL A 8 15.44 -0.04 -1.35
C VAL A 8 15.83 -1.21 -0.43
N ASP A 9 14.89 -2.06 -0.06
CA ASP A 9 15.05 -3.23 0.82
C ASP A 9 15.10 -4.57 0.07
N ASP A 10 14.82 -4.57 -1.24
CA ASP A 10 14.81 -5.76 -2.08
C ASP A 10 16.09 -5.86 -2.91
N TRP A 11 16.70 -7.05 -2.97
CA TRP A 11 17.80 -7.37 -3.86
C TRP A 11 17.36 -8.41 -4.91
N VAL A 12 17.50 -8.06 -6.20
CA VAL A 12 17.09 -8.88 -7.33
C VAL A 12 18.14 -8.81 -8.43
N CYS A 13 18.71 -9.95 -8.80
CA CYS A 13 19.61 -10.07 -9.96
C CYS A 13 19.26 -11.33 -10.78
N ALA A 14 19.62 -11.32 -12.06
CA ALA A 14 19.61 -12.49 -12.93
C ALA A 14 21.05 -12.88 -13.32
N PHE A 15 21.31 -14.18 -13.44
CA PHE A 15 22.62 -14.72 -13.81
C PHE A 15 22.47 -15.85 -14.83
N SER A 16 23.46 -15.98 -15.71
CA SER A 16 23.54 -17.06 -16.71
C SER A 16 23.96 -18.41 -16.12
N ASP A 17 24.57 -18.42 -14.92
CA ASP A 17 25.10 -19.62 -14.29
C ASP A 17 25.08 -19.54 -12.75
N VAL A 18 25.06 -20.72 -12.12
CA VAL A 18 24.94 -20.88 -10.66
C VAL A 18 26.19 -20.42 -9.92
N SER A 19 27.38 -20.55 -10.50
CA SER A 19 28.64 -20.20 -9.84
C SER A 19 28.78 -18.69 -9.70
N SER A 20 28.47 -17.95 -10.75
CA SER A 20 28.39 -16.48 -10.74
C SER A 20 27.32 -16.02 -9.75
N ALA A 21 26.12 -16.62 -9.80
CA ALA A 21 25.05 -16.28 -8.87
C ALA A 21 25.44 -16.48 -7.40
N LEU A 22 26.08 -17.61 -7.07
CA LEU A 22 26.56 -17.90 -5.72
C LEU A 22 27.60 -16.87 -5.27
N LYS A 23 28.63 -16.63 -6.08
CA LYS A 23 29.69 -15.66 -5.76
C LYS A 23 29.11 -14.29 -5.45
N VAL A 24 28.25 -13.80 -6.34
CA VAL A 24 27.60 -12.49 -6.19
C VAL A 24 26.68 -12.44 -4.97
N SER A 25 25.91 -13.50 -4.71
CA SER A 25 25.03 -13.55 -3.53
C SER A 25 25.80 -13.56 -2.20
N LEU A 26 26.98 -14.17 -2.16
CA LEU A 26 27.87 -14.15 -0.99
C LEU A 26 28.43 -12.75 -0.78
N GLU A 27 28.98 -12.13 -1.82
CA GLU A 27 29.47 -10.74 -1.76
C GLU A 27 28.36 -9.79 -1.31
N ALA A 28 27.13 -9.93 -1.85
CA ALA A 28 26.00 -9.12 -1.45
C ALA A 28 25.59 -9.36 0.01
N LYS A 29 25.57 -10.61 0.47
CA LYS A 29 25.27 -10.96 1.86
C LYS A 29 26.29 -10.32 2.81
N ASP A 30 27.58 -10.47 2.52
CA ASP A 30 28.66 -9.95 3.36
C ASP A 30 28.61 -8.41 3.45
N ILE A 31 28.49 -7.72 2.31
CA ILE A 31 28.41 -6.25 2.29
C ILE A 31 27.19 -5.75 3.09
N MET A 32 26.05 -6.42 2.93
CA MET A 32 24.81 -6.00 3.60
C MET A 32 24.85 -6.32 5.11
N THR A 33 25.47 -7.43 5.51
CA THR A 33 25.73 -7.76 6.91
C THR A 33 26.72 -6.78 7.56
N ASP A 34 27.78 -6.38 6.86
CA ASP A 34 28.73 -5.35 7.33
C ASP A 34 28.05 -3.99 7.52
N ALA A 35 27.07 -3.67 6.66
CA ALA A 35 26.21 -2.49 6.79
C ALA A 35 25.09 -2.65 7.84
N ASN A 36 25.06 -3.77 8.56
CA ASN A 36 24.06 -4.12 9.57
C ASN A 36 22.63 -4.19 9.00
N MET A 37 22.50 -4.53 7.71
CA MET A 37 21.27 -4.71 6.93
C MET A 37 21.15 -6.16 6.45
N ASN A 38 20.70 -7.08 7.30
CA ASN A 38 20.66 -8.49 6.94
C ASN A 38 19.56 -8.83 5.93
N LEU A 39 19.93 -9.18 4.70
CA LEU A 39 19.01 -9.67 3.67
C LEU A 39 18.43 -11.03 4.07
N CYS A 40 17.10 -11.15 4.00
CA CYS A 40 16.35 -12.34 4.40
C CYS A 40 15.39 -12.77 3.28
N LYS A 41 14.81 -13.97 3.41
CA LYS A 41 13.83 -14.54 2.47
C LYS A 41 14.40 -14.76 1.05
N TRP A 42 15.63 -15.23 0.98
CA TRP A 42 16.29 -15.55 -0.29
C TRP A 42 15.49 -16.61 -1.07
N SER A 43 15.32 -16.38 -2.37
CA SER A 43 14.60 -17.27 -3.27
C SER A 43 15.26 -17.31 -4.65
N SER A 44 15.18 -18.45 -5.33
CA SER A 44 15.74 -18.65 -6.66
C SER A 44 14.95 -19.72 -7.41
N ASN A 45 14.89 -19.59 -8.73
CA ASN A 45 14.38 -20.61 -9.65
C ASN A 45 15.32 -21.82 -9.81
N SER A 46 16.54 -21.78 -9.25
CA SER A 46 17.53 -22.84 -9.35
C SER A 46 17.67 -23.62 -8.04
N ASP A 47 17.18 -24.86 -8.02
CA ASP A 47 17.30 -25.75 -6.85
C ASP A 47 18.77 -25.96 -6.43
N LYS A 48 19.70 -26.00 -7.40
CA LYS A 48 21.14 -26.12 -7.12
C LYS A 48 21.65 -24.92 -6.31
N LEU A 49 21.26 -23.71 -6.70
CA LEU A 49 21.65 -22.49 -5.98
C LEU A 49 21.02 -22.45 -4.58
N VAL A 50 19.76 -22.83 -4.46
CA VAL A 50 19.05 -22.90 -3.17
C VAL A 50 19.74 -23.85 -2.19
N GLN A 51 20.19 -25.03 -2.65
CA GLN A 51 20.94 -25.96 -1.80
C GLN A 51 22.31 -25.40 -1.39
N LEU A 52 23.01 -24.72 -2.32
CA LEU A 52 24.27 -24.04 -1.99
C LEU A 52 24.06 -22.92 -0.97
N TRP A 53 22.98 -22.16 -1.07
CA TRP A 53 22.61 -21.15 -0.08
C TRP A 53 22.28 -21.75 1.29
N LYS A 54 21.61 -22.91 1.36
CA LYS A 54 21.40 -23.63 2.63
C LYS A 54 22.72 -23.98 3.30
N ASN A 55 23.71 -24.40 2.51
CA ASN A 55 25.04 -24.76 3.02
C ASN A 55 25.89 -23.54 3.42
N ASN A 56 25.49 -22.32 3.05
CA ASN A 56 26.19 -21.07 3.36
C ASN A 56 25.35 -20.15 4.29
N ASP A 57 24.46 -20.75 5.10
CA ASP A 57 23.66 -20.06 6.12
C ASP A 57 22.81 -18.90 5.60
N PHE A 58 22.20 -19.04 4.42
CA PHE A 58 21.23 -18.07 3.92
C PHE A 58 19.85 -18.31 4.53
N HIS A 59 19.14 -17.23 4.90
CA HIS A 59 17.75 -17.30 5.33
C HIS A 59 16.80 -17.44 4.14
N ILE A 60 16.57 -18.68 3.70
CA ILE A 60 15.77 -19.00 2.50
C ILE A 60 14.26 -18.94 2.77
N HIS A 61 13.49 -18.51 1.77
CA HIS A 61 12.03 -18.47 1.84
C HIS A 61 11.41 -19.89 1.77
N PRO A 62 10.39 -20.24 2.57
CA PRO A 62 9.88 -21.62 2.73
C PRO A 62 9.18 -22.27 1.52
N ILE A 63 9.21 -21.69 0.31
CA ILE A 63 8.39 -22.15 -0.84
C ILE A 63 8.75 -23.58 -1.31
N HIS A 64 9.89 -24.13 -0.90
CA HIS A 64 10.34 -25.48 -1.28
C HIS A 64 9.76 -26.62 -0.41
N SER A 65 8.66 -26.40 0.32
CA SER A 65 7.98 -27.49 1.05
C SER A 65 7.05 -28.27 0.11
N GLU A 66 7.10 -29.61 0.15
CA GLU A 66 6.40 -30.51 -0.79
C GLU A 66 4.86 -30.48 -0.70
N ASN A 67 4.27 -29.73 0.25
CA ASN A 67 2.83 -29.80 0.58
C ASN A 67 2.02 -28.52 0.30
N THR A 68 2.53 -27.58 -0.49
CA THR A 68 1.84 -26.29 -0.74
C THR A 68 1.07 -26.27 -2.08
N CYS A 69 -0.14 -25.69 -2.05
CA CYS A 69 -1.06 -25.52 -3.17
C CYS A 69 -0.40 -24.73 -4.33
N GLU A 70 -0.85 -24.90 -5.59
CA GLU A 70 -0.33 -24.11 -6.73
C GLU A 70 -0.45 -22.59 -6.52
N SER A 71 -1.46 -22.13 -5.77
CA SER A 71 -1.62 -20.72 -5.39
C SER A 71 -0.56 -20.23 -4.40
N ASP A 72 0.10 -21.13 -3.67
CA ASP A 72 1.13 -20.83 -2.66
C ASP A 72 2.55 -20.74 -3.27
N LYS A 73 2.70 -21.04 -4.57
CA LYS A 73 3.99 -21.00 -5.30
C LYS A 73 4.35 -19.61 -5.84
N LEU A 74 3.49 -18.62 -5.61
CA LEU A 74 3.64 -17.26 -6.12
C LEU A 74 4.37 -16.41 -5.06
N HIS A 75 5.65 -16.12 -5.31
CA HIS A 75 6.45 -15.25 -4.44
C HIS A 75 6.25 -13.79 -4.83
N LYS A 76 6.26 -12.86 -3.88
CA LYS A 76 6.19 -11.42 -4.23
C LYS A 76 7.60 -10.85 -4.29
N VAL A 77 7.98 -10.29 -5.43
CA VAL A 77 9.23 -9.57 -5.67
C VAL A 77 8.88 -8.17 -6.14
N LEU A 78 9.37 -7.13 -5.45
CA LEU A 78 9.06 -5.73 -5.77
C LEU A 78 7.54 -5.44 -5.80
N GLY A 79 6.77 -6.16 -4.98
CA GLY A 79 5.30 -6.07 -4.95
C GLY A 79 4.57 -6.82 -6.08
N LEU A 80 5.30 -7.41 -7.04
CA LEU A 80 4.75 -8.19 -8.14
C LEU A 80 4.82 -9.70 -7.87
N PRO A 81 3.81 -10.47 -8.28
CA PRO A 81 3.87 -11.93 -8.22
C PRO A 81 4.89 -12.51 -9.22
N TRP A 82 5.85 -13.27 -8.71
CA TRP A 82 6.85 -14.05 -9.43
C TRP A 82 6.59 -15.54 -9.27
N HIS A 83 6.48 -16.25 -10.40
CA HIS A 83 6.34 -17.69 -10.44
C HIS A 83 7.71 -18.37 -10.53
N ILE A 84 8.32 -18.66 -9.38
CA ILE A 84 9.71 -19.14 -9.26
C ILE A 84 10.05 -20.29 -10.22
N GLN A 85 9.23 -21.34 -10.32
CA GLN A 85 9.55 -22.54 -11.12
C GLN A 85 9.50 -22.31 -12.64
N ARG A 86 8.71 -21.33 -13.09
CA ARG A 86 8.50 -21.03 -14.52
C ARG A 86 9.19 -19.73 -14.93
N ASP A 87 9.78 -19.05 -13.97
CA ASP A 87 10.57 -17.83 -14.11
C ASP A 87 9.90 -16.71 -14.89
N TYR A 88 8.70 -16.31 -14.46
CA TYR A 88 8.02 -15.13 -15.00
C TYR A 88 7.35 -14.31 -13.91
N ILE A 89 7.27 -13.00 -14.11
CA ILE A 89 6.56 -12.04 -13.27
C ILE A 89 5.23 -11.70 -13.94
N THR A 90 4.15 -11.61 -13.17
CA THR A 90 2.83 -11.20 -13.70
C THR A 90 2.35 -9.89 -13.10
N LEU A 91 1.56 -9.14 -13.86
CA LEU A 91 0.80 -7.99 -13.35
C LEU A 91 -0.62 -8.47 -12.99
N ASP A 92 -1.14 -8.05 -11.83
CA ASP A 92 -2.36 -8.59 -11.21
C ASP A 92 -3.61 -8.58 -12.13
N GLU A 93 -3.74 -7.60 -13.04
CA GLU A 93 -4.87 -7.56 -13.99
C GLU A 93 -4.75 -8.57 -15.14
N LEU A 94 -3.52 -8.93 -15.57
CA LEU A 94 -3.28 -9.93 -16.63
C LEU A 94 -3.52 -11.35 -16.14
N TRP A 95 -3.20 -11.62 -14.88
CA TRP A 95 -3.38 -12.93 -14.25
C TRP A 95 -4.86 -13.35 -14.19
N LEU A 96 -5.76 -12.41 -13.86
CA LEU A 96 -7.22 -12.65 -13.88
C LEU A 96 -7.74 -13.05 -15.27
N ARG A 97 -7.11 -12.54 -16.32
CA ARG A 97 -7.51 -12.81 -17.72
C ARG A 97 -6.72 -13.95 -18.37
N LYS A 98 -5.78 -14.58 -17.65
CA LYS A 98 -4.90 -15.66 -18.13
C LYS A 98 -4.13 -15.29 -19.41
N ILE A 99 -3.74 -14.03 -19.54
CA ILE A 99 -2.96 -13.53 -20.68
C ILE A 99 -1.47 -13.73 -20.33
N SER A 100 -0.72 -14.41 -21.20
CA SER A 100 0.73 -14.56 -21.04
C SER A 100 1.44 -13.21 -21.23
N TRP A 101 2.67 -13.10 -20.74
CA TRP A 101 3.47 -11.88 -20.90
C TRP A 101 3.76 -11.53 -22.37
N ASP A 102 3.92 -12.56 -23.20
CA ASP A 102 4.23 -12.41 -24.63
C ASP A 102 2.99 -12.38 -25.53
N ASP A 103 1.79 -12.51 -24.95
CA ASP A 103 0.55 -12.47 -25.72
C ASP A 103 0.17 -11.02 -26.06
N GLU A 104 -0.43 -10.82 -27.24
CA GLU A 104 -1.00 -9.52 -27.60
C GLU A 104 -2.11 -9.12 -26.61
N LEU A 105 -2.00 -7.91 -26.07
CA LEU A 105 -3.01 -7.33 -25.18
C LEU A 105 -4.34 -7.17 -25.94
N PRO A 106 -5.47 -7.63 -25.35
CA PRO A 106 -6.79 -7.29 -25.84
C PRO A 106 -6.95 -5.78 -26.05
N ALA A 107 -7.69 -5.39 -27.08
CA ALA A 107 -7.78 -3.99 -27.51
C ALA A 107 -8.20 -3.02 -26.38
N ASP A 108 -9.06 -3.46 -25.47
CA ASP A 108 -9.49 -2.68 -24.30
C ASP A 108 -8.35 -2.39 -23.32
N LEU A 109 -7.52 -3.39 -23.03
CA LEU A 109 -6.35 -3.24 -22.16
C LEU A 109 -5.23 -2.47 -22.84
N HIS A 110 -5.01 -2.72 -24.13
CA HIS A 110 -4.00 -2.01 -24.91
C HIS A 110 -4.29 -0.50 -24.92
N GLN A 111 -5.54 -0.10 -25.19
CA GLN A 111 -5.92 1.31 -25.17
C GLN A 111 -5.75 1.93 -23.78
N THR A 112 -6.17 1.22 -22.73
CA THR A 112 -6.03 1.67 -21.33
C THR A 112 -4.56 1.85 -20.95
N PHE A 113 -3.70 0.89 -21.33
CA PHE A 113 -2.27 0.95 -21.07
C PHE A 113 -1.60 2.12 -21.77
N ILE A 114 -1.92 2.36 -23.04
CA ILE A 114 -1.40 3.51 -23.80
C ILE A 114 -1.84 4.83 -23.15
N GLN A 115 -3.07 4.90 -22.65
CA GLN A 115 -3.56 6.06 -21.89
C GLN A 115 -2.78 6.25 -20.58
N TRP A 116 -2.63 5.22 -19.75
CA TRP A 116 -1.85 5.33 -18.51
C TRP A 116 -0.40 5.74 -18.78
N ARG A 117 0.20 5.20 -19.84
CA ARG A 117 1.55 5.57 -20.26
C ARG A 117 1.64 7.03 -20.67
N SER A 118 0.64 7.58 -21.36
CA SER A 118 0.65 9.00 -21.74
C SER A 118 0.44 9.90 -20.52
N GLU A 119 -0.41 9.50 -19.59
CA GLU A 119 -0.64 10.21 -18.32
C GLU A 119 0.59 10.20 -17.40
N LEU A 120 1.44 9.17 -17.50
CA LEU A 120 2.68 9.07 -16.72
C LEU A 120 3.60 10.30 -16.92
N PHE A 121 3.62 10.87 -18.13
CA PHE A 121 4.41 12.06 -18.41
C PHE A 121 3.93 13.29 -17.62
N ASN A 122 2.64 13.35 -17.27
CA ASN A 122 2.10 14.43 -16.44
C ASN A 122 2.68 14.40 -15.01
N LEU A 123 3.20 13.26 -14.55
CA LEU A 123 3.87 13.17 -13.24
C LEU A 123 5.18 13.95 -13.21
N ALA A 124 5.83 14.20 -14.35
CA ALA A 124 7.04 15.01 -14.42
C ALA A 124 6.79 16.46 -13.97
N ASP A 125 5.57 16.96 -14.18
CA ASP A 125 5.14 18.30 -13.80
C ASP A 125 4.50 18.36 -12.41
N LEU A 126 4.24 17.22 -11.77
CA LEU A 126 3.71 17.18 -10.42
C LEU A 126 4.75 17.79 -9.45
N ARG A 127 4.33 18.85 -8.76
CA ARG A 127 5.12 19.49 -7.70
C ARG A 127 4.39 19.30 -6.38
N VAL A 128 5.02 18.57 -5.47
CA VAL A 128 4.56 18.43 -4.09
C VAL A 128 5.41 19.34 -3.22
N PRO A 129 4.83 20.34 -2.54
CA PRO A 129 5.61 21.23 -1.68
C PRO A 129 6.20 20.42 -0.51
N ARG A 130 7.50 20.62 -0.25
CA ARG A 130 8.20 19.91 0.85
C ARG A 130 7.71 20.37 2.22
N ASN A 131 7.40 21.67 2.34
CA ASN A 131 6.73 22.19 3.52
C ASN A 131 5.22 22.14 3.28
N ILE A 132 4.50 21.47 4.17
CA ILE A 132 3.06 21.26 4.06
C ILE A 132 2.29 22.44 4.69
N LEU A 133 2.97 23.32 5.42
CA LEU A 133 2.37 24.45 6.11
C LEU A 133 3.14 25.73 5.80
N ASP A 134 2.45 26.71 5.24
CA ASP A 134 3.04 28.04 5.00
C ASP A 134 3.00 28.90 6.28
N CYS A 135 2.12 28.56 7.22
CA CYS A 135 2.00 29.22 8.51
C CYS A 135 2.67 28.44 9.66
N SER A 136 3.21 29.18 10.64
CA SER A 136 3.69 28.59 11.89
C SER A 136 2.54 27.97 12.67
N LEU A 137 2.75 26.76 13.19
CA LEU A 137 1.82 26.11 14.12
C LEU A 137 1.80 26.81 15.49
N ASP A 138 2.82 27.61 15.80
CA ASP A 138 2.89 28.34 17.06
C ASP A 138 1.87 29.50 17.03
N GLY A 139 0.72 29.30 17.68
CA GLY A 139 -0.38 30.28 17.78
C GLY A 139 -1.61 29.98 16.91
N ALA A 140 -1.65 28.84 16.21
CA ALA A 140 -2.84 28.43 15.45
C ALA A 140 -4.00 28.08 16.42
N ASN A 141 -5.11 28.82 16.32
CA ASN A 141 -6.24 28.68 17.24
C ASN A 141 -7.14 27.47 16.93
N ASP A 142 -7.05 26.90 15.73
CA ASP A 142 -7.92 25.79 15.29
C ASP A 142 -7.18 24.88 14.31
N LEU A 143 -6.70 23.75 14.86
CA LEU A 143 -6.00 22.68 14.16
C LEU A 143 -6.91 21.46 14.06
N GLN A 144 -7.15 20.98 12.83
CA GLN A 144 -8.04 19.85 12.58
C GLN A 144 -7.42 18.86 11.60
N ILE A 145 -7.58 17.57 11.88
CA ILE A 145 -7.23 16.49 10.96
C ILE A 145 -8.53 15.93 10.39
N HIS A 146 -8.67 16.02 9.07
CA HIS A 146 -9.81 15.47 8.32
C HIS A 146 -9.37 14.20 7.60
N ILE A 147 -9.96 13.07 7.96
CA ILE A 147 -9.62 11.77 7.40
C ILE A 147 -10.81 11.25 6.62
N PHE A 148 -10.63 11.06 5.32
CA PHE A 148 -11.64 10.52 4.42
C PHE A 148 -11.26 9.10 4.06
N SER A 149 -12.23 8.19 4.12
CA SER A 149 -12.09 6.85 3.57
C SER A 149 -13.13 6.60 2.49
N ASP A 150 -12.68 5.92 1.43
CA ASP A 150 -13.54 5.42 0.37
C ASP A 150 -13.18 3.96 0.03
N ALA A 151 -14.14 3.23 -0.53
CA ALA A 151 -13.99 1.85 -0.92
C ALA A 151 -14.79 1.53 -2.17
N SER A 152 -14.20 0.72 -3.04
CA SER A 152 -14.80 0.15 -4.24
C SER A 152 -14.51 -1.34 -4.29
N GLN A 153 -15.14 -2.06 -5.22
CA GLN A 153 -14.82 -3.46 -5.47
C GLN A 153 -13.39 -3.71 -5.97
N LYS A 154 -12.69 -2.66 -6.44
CA LYS A 154 -11.33 -2.76 -6.97
C LYS A 154 -10.26 -2.39 -5.95
N ALA A 155 -10.54 -1.40 -5.10
CA ALA A 155 -9.60 -0.87 -4.13
C ALA A 155 -10.33 -0.12 -3.01
N TYR A 156 -9.66 0.03 -1.88
CA TYR A 156 -10.11 0.88 -0.77
C TYR A 156 -8.94 1.72 -0.28
N GLY A 157 -9.23 2.92 0.21
CA GLY A 157 -8.19 3.86 0.58
C GLY A 157 -8.65 4.95 1.51
N THR A 158 -7.66 5.67 2.04
CA THR A 158 -7.83 6.76 2.98
C THR A 158 -6.90 7.92 2.61
N ALA A 159 -7.40 9.14 2.71
CA ALA A 159 -6.62 10.37 2.67
C ALA A 159 -6.84 11.19 3.96
N ALA A 160 -5.74 11.67 4.55
CA ALA A 160 -5.73 12.54 5.72
C ALA A 160 -5.24 13.93 5.33
N TYR A 161 -6.05 14.94 5.65
CA TYR A 161 -5.78 16.34 5.42
C TYR A 161 -5.60 17.06 6.75
N LEU A 162 -4.62 17.96 6.81
CA LEU A 162 -4.46 18.89 7.89
C LEU A 162 -5.12 20.21 7.50
N ARG A 163 -6.06 20.66 8.32
CA ARG A 163 -6.66 21.97 8.24
C ARG A 163 -6.12 22.83 9.36
N VAL A 164 -5.52 23.97 9.00
CA VAL A 164 -5.06 24.99 9.94
C VAL A 164 -5.85 26.27 9.69
N LYS A 165 -6.46 26.82 10.74
CA LYS A 165 -7.07 28.15 10.68
C LYS A 165 -6.27 29.13 11.52
N ASN A 166 -5.79 30.20 10.89
CA ASN A 166 -5.08 31.30 11.52
C ASN A 166 -5.79 32.63 11.21
N GLY A 167 -6.51 33.17 12.19
CA GLY A 167 -7.44 34.28 11.96
C GLY A 167 -8.53 33.89 10.95
N ASP A 168 -8.60 34.62 9.84
CA ASP A 168 -9.55 34.36 8.75
C ASP A 168 -8.97 33.47 7.64
N HIS A 169 -7.67 33.17 7.68
CA HIS A 169 -7.00 32.33 6.69
C HIS A 169 -7.15 30.85 7.05
N ILE A 170 -7.51 30.02 6.07
CA ILE A 170 -7.68 28.57 6.21
C ILE A 170 -6.78 27.89 5.18
N GLU A 171 -5.86 27.07 5.66
CA GLU A 171 -5.02 26.19 4.84
C GLU A 171 -5.46 24.75 5.02
N VAL A 172 -5.57 24.01 3.92
CA VAL A 172 -5.90 22.58 3.92
C VAL A 172 -4.92 21.85 3.01
N ASN A 173 -4.12 20.96 3.59
CA ASN A 173 -3.11 20.22 2.85
C ASN A 173 -3.18 18.71 3.13
N LEU A 174 -2.98 17.91 2.09
CA LEU A 174 -2.86 16.45 2.23
C LEU A 174 -1.56 16.13 2.97
N ILE A 175 -1.66 15.45 4.11
CA ILE A 175 -0.51 15.10 4.95
C ILE A 175 -0.16 13.62 4.91
N ALA A 176 -1.13 12.76 4.61
CA ALA A 176 -0.89 11.33 4.46
C ALA A 176 -2.01 10.68 3.66
N SER A 177 -1.69 9.61 2.95
CA SER A 177 -2.69 8.75 2.31
C SER A 177 -2.24 7.31 2.33
N LYS A 178 -3.20 6.39 2.24
CA LYS A 178 -2.93 4.96 2.15
C LYS A 178 -4.03 4.28 1.35
N SER A 179 -3.66 3.51 0.34
CA SER A 179 -4.59 2.72 -0.48
C SER A 179 -4.18 1.25 -0.49
N ARG A 180 -5.15 0.39 -0.78
CA ARG A 180 -4.96 -1.05 -0.94
C ARG A 180 -5.85 -1.57 -2.05
N VAL A 181 -5.30 -2.46 -2.88
CA VAL A 181 -6.06 -3.21 -3.87
C VAL A 181 -6.99 -4.18 -3.14
N ALA A 182 -8.24 -4.27 -3.58
CA ALA A 182 -9.21 -5.19 -3.02
C ALA A 182 -8.82 -6.64 -3.37
N PRO A 183 -8.86 -7.59 -2.42
CA PRO A 183 -8.53 -8.98 -2.69
C PRO A 183 -9.40 -9.59 -3.80
N LEU A 184 -8.74 -10.18 -4.79
CA LEU A 184 -9.35 -10.93 -5.90
C LEU A 184 -9.70 -12.37 -5.44
N SER A 185 -10.50 -12.51 -4.39
CA SER A 185 -10.93 -13.83 -3.88
C SER A 185 -12.18 -14.35 -4.62
N PRO A 186 -12.34 -15.67 -4.83
CA PRO A 186 -13.59 -16.28 -5.32
C PRO A 186 -14.80 -15.94 -4.45
N SER A 187 -14.57 -15.66 -3.17
CA SER A 187 -15.54 -15.05 -2.24
C SER A 187 -15.26 -13.55 -2.14
N SER A 188 -15.51 -12.81 -3.22
CA SER A 188 -15.22 -11.37 -3.28
C SER A 188 -15.76 -10.67 -2.03
N LEU A 189 -14.92 -9.89 -1.35
CA LEU A 189 -15.37 -9.13 -0.20
C LEU A 189 -16.51 -8.21 -0.64
N THR A 190 -17.61 -8.24 0.12
CA THR A 190 -18.75 -7.37 -0.16
C THR A 190 -18.34 -5.91 0.00
N LEU A 191 -18.96 -5.01 -0.75
CA LEU A 191 -18.69 -3.58 -0.65
C LEU A 191 -18.75 -3.06 0.80
N PRO A 192 -19.73 -3.45 1.66
CA PRO A 192 -19.72 -3.05 3.06
C PRO A 192 -18.51 -3.54 3.87
N ARG A 193 -17.94 -4.71 3.54
CA ARG A 193 -16.69 -5.18 4.18
C ARG A 193 -15.51 -4.34 3.73
N LEU A 194 -15.45 -3.96 2.46
CA LEU A 194 -14.41 -3.08 1.94
C LEU A 194 -14.50 -1.66 2.53
N GLU A 195 -15.71 -1.11 2.68
CA GLU A 195 -15.94 0.15 3.41
C GLU A 195 -15.43 0.06 4.86
N LEU A 196 -15.69 -1.05 5.55
CA LEU A 196 -15.18 -1.28 6.91
C LEU A 196 -13.64 -1.39 6.93
N MET A 197 -13.04 -2.04 5.93
CA MET A 197 -11.58 -2.10 5.81
C MET A 197 -10.96 -0.73 5.53
N GLY A 198 -11.62 0.11 4.72
CA GLY A 198 -11.27 1.51 4.54
C GLY A 198 -11.34 2.29 5.85
N ALA A 199 -12.45 2.17 6.60
CA ALA A 199 -12.60 2.80 7.91
C ALA A 199 -11.51 2.38 8.91
N LEU A 200 -11.15 1.09 8.93
CA LEU A 200 -10.04 0.59 9.75
C LEU A 200 -8.70 1.18 9.29
N LEU A 201 -8.48 1.32 7.99
CA LEU A 201 -7.29 1.96 7.44
C LEU A 201 -7.22 3.43 7.87
N ALA A 202 -8.36 4.13 7.88
CA ALA A 202 -8.48 5.50 8.34
C ALA A 202 -8.17 5.66 9.83
N ALA A 203 -8.72 4.80 10.68
CA ALA A 203 -8.42 4.82 12.12
C ALA A 203 -6.93 4.60 12.39
N ARG A 204 -6.30 3.66 11.67
CA ARG A 204 -4.86 3.40 11.78
C ARG A 204 -4.04 4.59 11.30
N LEU A 205 -4.34 5.12 10.11
CA LEU A 205 -3.63 6.27 9.55
C LEU A 205 -3.73 7.49 10.48
N GLY A 206 -4.93 7.76 11.00
CA GLY A 206 -5.17 8.84 11.95
C GLY A 206 -4.33 8.72 13.21
N ARG A 207 -4.20 7.52 13.78
CA ARG A 207 -3.35 7.28 14.94
C ARG A 207 -1.88 7.60 14.67
N GLU A 208 -1.34 7.15 13.54
CA GLU A 208 0.07 7.42 13.19
C GLU A 208 0.30 8.92 12.95
N VAL A 209 -0.62 9.58 12.22
CA VAL A 209 -0.58 11.03 11.98
C VAL A 209 -0.61 11.81 13.29
N LEU A 210 -1.49 11.43 14.22
CA LEU A 210 -1.59 12.07 15.53
C LEU A 210 -0.29 11.97 16.32
N GLN A 211 0.35 10.81 16.35
CA GLN A 211 1.62 10.62 17.06
C GLN A 211 2.72 11.56 16.54
N VAL A 212 2.74 11.85 15.23
CA VAL A 212 3.71 12.76 14.62
C VAL A 212 3.37 14.23 14.94
N ILE A 213 2.09 14.61 14.86
CA ILE A 213 1.63 16.00 15.05
C ILE A 213 1.59 16.39 16.54
N GLN A 214 1.42 15.44 17.47
CA GLN A 214 1.25 15.65 18.91
C GLN A 214 2.47 16.24 19.67
N ARG A 215 3.51 16.74 18.99
CA ARG A 215 4.62 17.45 19.65
C ARG A 215 4.37 18.95 19.89
N LYS A 216 3.30 19.57 19.36
CA LYS A 216 2.98 21.00 19.60
C LYS A 216 1.47 21.33 19.53
N GLY A 217 0.65 20.65 20.34
CA GLY A 217 -0.79 20.93 20.49
C GLY A 217 -1.67 19.78 19.98
N THR A 218 -2.86 19.63 20.58
CA THR A 218 -3.76 18.50 20.29
C THR A 218 -4.74 18.89 19.18
N PRO A 219 -4.57 18.40 17.93
CA PRO A 219 -5.55 18.63 16.88
C PRO A 219 -6.87 17.93 17.18
N SER A 220 -7.98 18.53 16.74
CA SER A 220 -9.26 17.82 16.65
C SER A 220 -9.25 16.85 15.47
N VAL A 221 -9.90 15.70 15.60
CA VAL A 221 -9.90 14.66 14.54
C VAL A 221 -11.32 14.41 14.07
N ILE A 222 -11.50 14.55 12.76
CA ILE A 222 -12.76 14.34 12.07
C ILE A 222 -12.55 13.23 11.07
N MET A 223 -13.23 12.08 11.26
CA MET A 223 -13.19 10.98 10.30
C MET A 223 -14.52 10.87 9.57
N THR A 224 -14.45 10.75 8.25
CA THR A 224 -15.59 10.56 7.37
C THR A 224 -15.39 9.31 6.52
N VAL A 225 -16.36 8.42 6.56
CA VAL A 225 -16.40 7.23 5.68
C VAL A 225 -17.52 7.45 4.68
N GLN A 226 -17.17 7.51 3.39
CA GLN A 226 -18.18 7.55 2.34
C GLN A 226 -18.76 6.14 2.14
N ARG A 227 -20.09 6.09 2.07
CA ARG A 227 -20.82 4.90 1.64
C ARG A 227 -21.32 5.12 0.23
N GLN A 228 -21.00 4.22 -0.68
CA GLN A 228 -21.69 4.20 -1.98
C GLN A 228 -23.04 3.51 -1.81
N GLY A 229 -24.06 4.29 -1.45
CA GLY A 229 -25.46 3.86 -1.50
C GLY A 229 -25.97 3.89 -2.94
N GLY A 230 -26.51 2.77 -3.43
CA GLY A 230 -27.21 2.75 -4.72
C GLY A 230 -28.40 3.71 -4.71
N GLY A 231 -28.35 4.72 -5.59
CA GLY A 231 -29.51 5.53 -5.99
C GLY A 231 -30.24 6.26 -4.86
N GLY A 232 -29.58 7.19 -4.17
CA GLY A 232 -30.21 8.13 -3.24
C GLY A 232 -29.18 8.88 -2.41
N GLU A 233 -29.35 10.19 -2.26
CA GLU A 233 -28.42 11.15 -1.63
C GLU A 233 -27.47 10.53 -0.58
N THR A 234 -26.17 10.54 -0.89
CA THR A 234 -25.10 10.09 0.00
C THR A 234 -24.87 11.13 1.08
N SER A 235 -25.35 10.88 2.30
CA SER A 235 -24.95 11.67 3.47
C SER A 235 -23.67 11.06 4.09
N PRO A 236 -22.53 11.78 4.12
CA PRO A 236 -21.34 11.31 4.82
C PRO A 236 -21.61 11.13 6.31
N THR A 237 -21.14 10.03 6.90
CA THR A 237 -21.18 9.84 8.35
C THR A 237 -19.85 10.33 8.92
N ALA A 238 -19.88 11.46 9.62
CA ALA A 238 -18.72 12.04 10.28
C ALA A 238 -18.72 11.68 11.77
N HIS A 239 -17.57 11.21 12.28
CA HIS A 239 -17.35 10.99 13.70
C HIS A 239 -16.27 11.96 14.21
N ARG A 240 -16.60 12.68 15.28
CA ARG A 240 -15.67 13.56 16.00
C ARG A 240 -15.01 12.76 17.12
N LEU A 241 -13.68 12.73 17.15
CA LEU A 241 -12.91 12.14 18.24
C LEU A 241 -12.23 13.27 19.01
N ASP A 242 -12.58 13.44 20.29
CA ASP A 242 -11.99 14.44 21.18
C ASP A 242 -11.06 13.76 22.22
N GLY A 243 -9.87 14.32 22.41
CA GLY A 243 -9.02 14.13 23.60
C GLY A 243 -7.90 13.05 23.54
N PRO A 244 -6.83 13.20 24.34
CA PRO A 244 -5.66 12.31 24.34
C PRO A 244 -5.86 10.98 25.09
N GLU A 245 -6.96 10.81 25.85
CA GLU A 245 -7.25 9.61 26.67
C GLU A 245 -8.68 9.07 26.49
N THR A 246 -9.23 9.05 25.28
CA THR A 246 -10.51 8.39 25.03
C THR A 246 -10.31 6.95 24.56
N HIS A 247 -10.78 6.00 25.38
CA HIS A 247 -10.99 4.61 24.98
C HIS A 247 -11.64 4.55 23.59
N TRP A 248 -11.10 3.71 22.71
CA TRP A 248 -11.60 3.43 21.35
C TRP A 248 -13.02 2.82 21.41
N GLY A 249 -14.01 3.64 21.74
CA GLY A 249 -15.40 3.26 21.85
C GLY A 249 -16.01 3.05 20.48
N GLY A 250 -16.29 1.78 20.16
CA GLY A 250 -17.22 1.24 19.17
C GLY A 250 -17.72 2.12 18.02
N ILE A 251 -17.56 1.61 16.80
CA ILE A 251 -18.28 2.06 15.60
C ILE A 251 -19.79 2.00 15.87
N VAL A 252 -20.44 3.15 16.07
CA VAL A 252 -21.90 3.22 16.18
C VAL A 252 -22.49 3.27 14.77
N THR A 253 -23.00 2.14 14.29
CA THR A 253 -23.79 2.09 13.06
C THR A 253 -25.14 2.78 13.29
N GLY A 254 -25.36 3.94 12.67
CA GLY A 254 -26.62 4.68 12.77
C GLY A 254 -27.83 3.86 12.31
N LYS A 255 -28.85 3.78 13.18
CA LYS A 255 -30.16 3.20 12.89
C LYS A 255 -30.93 4.07 11.89
N LYS A 256 -31.68 3.41 10.99
CA LYS A 256 -32.64 4.02 10.06
C LYS A 256 -33.67 4.85 10.82
N TYR A 257 -33.68 6.18 10.62
CA TYR A 257 -34.85 7.00 10.93
C TYR A 257 -35.81 6.96 9.74
N ARG A 258 -36.93 6.27 9.93
CA ARG A 258 -38.08 6.29 9.03
C ARG A 258 -38.90 7.54 9.40
N LYS A 259 -38.90 8.57 8.56
CA LYS A 259 -39.85 9.69 8.70
C LYS A 259 -41.26 9.11 8.58
N ARG A 260 -42.08 9.23 9.63
CA ARG A 260 -43.54 9.25 9.47
C ARG A 260 -43.90 10.66 9.00
N LEU A 261 -44.84 10.69 8.06
CA LEU A 261 -45.43 11.86 7.40
C LEU A 261 -45.72 13.02 8.37
#